data_AF-A0A401TAU1-F1
#
_entry.id   AF-A0A401TAU1-F1
#
_cell.length_a   1.000
_cell.length_b   1.000
_cell.length_c   1.000
_cell.angle_alpha   90.00
_cell.angle_beta   90.00
_cell.angle_gamma   90.00
#
_symmetry.space_group_name_H-M   'P 1'
#
loop_
_entity.id
_entity.type
_entity.pdbx_description
1 polymer ?
#
loop_
_entity_poly.entity_id
_entity_poly.type
_entity_poly.pdbx_seq_one_letter_code
_entity_poly.pdbx_strand_id
1 'polypeptide(L)' 'GWVLNMQQLTLGEQIGEGEFGAVFQAEYMGKKVAVKNIKSDVMAQSFLEETSVMT' A
#
# COMPACT_ATOMS: atom_id res chain seq x y z
N GLY A 1 11.81 -15.03 8.21
CA GLY A 1 11.91 -13.57 7.98
C GLY A 1 10.86 -13.17 6.98
N TRP A 2 10.30 -11.96 7.12
CA TRP A 2 9.18 -11.46 6.29
C TRP A 2 9.63 -10.57 5.11
N VAL A 3 10.94 -10.56 4.82
CA VAL A 3 11.54 -9.72 3.77
C VAL A 3 11.53 -10.50 2.46
N LEU A 4 10.90 -9.93 1.43
CA LEU A 4 10.94 -10.46 0.06
C LEU A 4 12.15 -9.93 -0.71
N ASN A 5 12.68 -10.74 -1.62
CA ASN A 5 13.64 -10.27 -2.62
C ASN A 5 12.88 -9.53 -3.73
N MET A 6 13.03 -8.20 -3.78
CA MET A 6 12.38 -7.34 -4.77
C MET A 6 12.82 -7.61 -6.22
N GLN A 7 13.99 -8.22 -6.44
CA GLN A 7 14.45 -8.57 -7.79
C GLN A 7 13.59 -9.68 -8.43
N GLN A 8 12.86 -10.43 -7.62
CA GLN A 8 11.96 -11.50 -8.08
C GLN A 8 10.50 -11.03 -8.16
N LEU A 9 10.24 -9.75 -7.91
CA LEU A 9 8.92 -9.14 -7.98
C LEU A 9 8.81 -8.30 -9.26
N THR A 10 7.85 -8.67 -10.10
CA THR A 10 7.48 -7.88 -11.29
C THR A 10 6.18 -7.16 -11.00
N LEU A 11 6.24 -5.84 -10.80
CA LEU A 11 5.06 -5.01 -10.58
C LEU A 11 4.29 -4.83 -11.89
N GLY A 12 2.96 -4.94 -11.84
CA GLY A 12 2.04 -4.74 -12.96
C GLY A 12 1.16 -3.53 -12.76
N GLU A 13 -0.06 -3.59 -13.31
CA GLU A 13 -1.02 -2.48 -13.27
C GLU A 13 -1.59 -2.23 -11.86
N GLN A 14 -2.01 -0.99 -11.63
CA GLN A 14 -2.76 -0.64 -10.43
C GLN A 14 -4.16 -1.24 -10.52
N ILE A 15 -4.54 -2.01 -9.50
CA ILE A 15 -5.85 -2.68 -9.41
C ILE A 15 -6.75 -2.07 -8.33
N GLY A 16 -6.23 -1.13 -7.54
CA GLY A 16 -7.03 -0.43 -6.54
C GLY A 16 -6.31 0.74 -5.90
N GLU A 17 -7.08 1.61 -5.26
CA GLU A 17 -6.60 2.68 -4.39
C GLU A 17 -7.52 2.81 -3.19
N GLY A 18 -6.95 3.11 -2.03
CA GLY A 18 -7.70 3.49 -0.84
C GLY A 18 -6.91 4.48 -0.02
N GLU A 19 -7.47 4.87 1.12
CA GLU A 19 -6.90 5.84 2.05
C GLU A 19 -5.40 5.58 2.33
N PHE A 20 -5.04 4.31 2.55
CA PHE A 20 -3.69 3.90 2.93
C PHE A 20 -2.71 3.69 1.75
N GLY A 21 -3.15 3.97 0.52
CA GLY A 21 -2.32 3.87 -0.68
C GLY A 21 -2.87 2.97 -1.79
N ALA A 22 -2.03 2.71 -2.79
CA ALA A 22 -2.40 2.01 -4.02
C ALA A 22 -2.07 0.51 -3.96
N VAL A 23 -2.90 -0.30 -4.60
CA VAL A 23 -2.72 -1.75 -4.75
C VAL A 23 -2.43 -2.05 -6.21
N PHE A 24 -1.37 -2.82 -6.46
CA PHE A 24 -0.92 -3.25 -7.77
C PHE A 24 -1.07 -4.75 -7.90
N GLN A 25 -1.44 -5.24 -9.08
CA GLN A 25 -1.19 -6.62 -9.44
C GLN A 25 0.31 -6.79 -9.67
N ALA A 26 0.87 -7.91 -9.26
CA ALA A 26 2.26 -8.25 -9.54
C ALA A 26 2.43 -9.76 -9.72
N GLU A 27 3.60 -10.14 -10.20
CA GLU A 27 4.06 -11.52 -10.22
C GLU A 27 5.27 -11.68 -9.31
N TYR A 28 5.22 -12.63 -8.40
CA TYR A 28 6.35 -13.03 -7.57
C TYR A 28 6.65 -14.50 -7.79
N MET A 29 7.82 -14.81 -8.34
CA MET A 29 8.25 -16.19 -8.65
C MET A 29 7.20 -17.00 -9.44
N GLY A 30 6.60 -16.42 -10.48
CA GLY A 30 5.59 -17.10 -11.30
C GLY A 30 4.18 -17.10 -10.70
N LYS A 31 3.97 -16.51 -9.52
CA LYS A 31 2.66 -16.46 -8.85
C LYS A 31 2.11 -15.04 -8.89
N LYS A 32 0.84 -14.92 -9.26
CA LYS A 32 0.10 -13.65 -9.15
C LYS A 32 -0.06 -13.28 -7.68
N VAL A 33 0.30 -12.05 -7.34
CA VAL A 33 0.20 -11.46 -6.00
C VAL A 33 -0.36 -10.05 -6.09
N ALA A 34 -0.82 -9.52 -4.96
CA ALA A 34 -1.20 -8.11 -4.82
C ALA A 34 -0.13 -7.39 -3.98
N VAL A 35 0.34 -6.25 -4.47
CA VAL A 35 1.32 -5.42 -3.77
C VAL A 35 0.63 -4.13 -3.35
N LYS A 36 0.52 -3.89 -2.04
CA LYS A 36 -0.04 -2.64 -1.51
C LYS A 36 1.10 -1.73 -1.10
N ASN A 37 1.24 -0.60 -1.79
CA ASN A 37 2.14 0.47 -1.37
C ASN A 37 1.47 1.25 -0.25
N ILE A 38 2.03 1.17 0.95
CA ILE A 38 1.57 1.94 2.11
C ILE A 38 2.17 3.35 2.00
N LYS A 39 1.32 4.35 1.73
CA LYS A 39 1.73 5.76 1.79
C LYS A 39 1.94 6.11 3.27
N SER A 40 3.15 6.53 3.64
CA SER A 40 3.49 6.84 5.05
C SER A 40 2.76 8.08 5.59
N ASP A 41 2.29 8.98 4.72
CA ASP A 41 1.64 10.24 5.13
C ASP A 41 0.24 10.07 5.75
N VAL A 42 -0.38 8.91 5.58
CA VAL A 42 -1.76 8.65 6.05
C VAL A 42 -1.83 8.47 7.57
N MET A 43 -0.70 8.17 8.22
CA MET A 43 -0.59 8.19 9.68
C MET A 43 -0.41 9.61 10.25
N ALA A 44 -0.04 10.61 9.44
CA ALA A 44 0.19 11.97 9.93
C ALA A 44 -1.08 12.83 9.90
N GLN A 45 -1.99 12.60 8.95
CA GLN A 45 -3.08 13.52 8.66
C GLN A 45 -4.47 13.05 9.10
N SER A 46 -4.78 11.74 9.07
CA SER A 46 -6.07 11.23 9.56
C SER A 46 -6.23 11.35 11.09
N PHE A 47 -5.13 11.52 11.85
CA PHE A 47 -5.20 11.80 13.29
C PHE A 47 -5.60 13.25 13.61
N LEU A 48 -5.25 14.20 12.74
CA LEU A 48 -5.50 15.63 12.99
C LEU A 48 -6.95 16.03 12.68
N GLU A 49 -7.62 15.34 11.76
CA GLU A 49 -9.02 15.63 11.41
C GLU A 49 -10.02 15.13 12.47
N GLU A 50 -9.77 14.00 13.14
CA GLU A 50 -10.68 13.49 14.20
C GLU A 50 -10.70 14.40 15.44
N THR A 51 -9.64 15.18 15.69
CA THR A 51 -9.60 16.15 16.80
C THR A 51 -10.36 17.45 16.55
N SER A 52 -10.84 17.72 15.33
CA SER A 52 -11.57 18.96 15.01
C SER A 52 -13.07 18.91 15.36
N VAL A 53 -13.60 17.77 15.82
CA VAL A 53 -15.04 17.60 16.11
C VAL A 53 -15.40 17.90 17.58
N MET A 54 -14.48 18.48 18.37
CA MET A 54 -14.74 18.92 19.74
C MET A 54 -14.59 20.44 19.90
N THR A 55 -15.50 21.20 19.31
CA THR A 55 -15.86 22.55 19.77
C THR A 55 -17.37 22.68 19.74
#